data_AF-A0A1M2W4T8-F1
#
_entry.id   AF-A0A1M2W4T8-F1
#
_cell.length_a   1.000
_cell.length_b   1.000
_cell.length_c   1.000
_cell.angle_alpha   90.00
_cell.angle_beta   90.00
_cell.angle_gamma   90.00
#
_symmetry.space_group_name_H-M   'P 1'
#
loop_
_entity.id
_entity.type
_entity.pdbx_description
1 polymer ?
#
loop_
_entity_poly.entity_id
_entity_poly.type
_entity_poly.pdbx_seq_one_letter_code
_entity_poly.pdbx_strand_id
1 'polypeptide(L)'
;MDRDDPSASYFHQRSAPIVDVVDGYQRPTQCACAGYLFAPTSSAEPKYLSQSYSPPWDPQATEEDIRKEECRRLCWCALTLVSAYTAQCSAFHTEPLELTLADPANYVLLFPGEAYERVTNHQQASGQSPKESVWALYCRSMLLWNSSSSIQRDDTLSAEDRARFAIDVFHETRDIQDALDMHKCNMDTGLAYICREYLYDTRMTITYELRRLQDGDVPALPPMFNRRQAEEWLFYQQQVARRACQSINQLREPEGFLFARRPFQVTWFANQVAIALGLWEYDHGLMNALRLARQFLVPLDVLNAIWPCPDASASHAPDARDPMNRMPHAAHTTIASNYARHREAQIPFLPFRCTFTIALLIPSFLHISISVALAMPLP
;
A
#
# COMPACT_ATOMS: atom_id res chain seq x y z
N MET A 1 -4.14 -13.75 -19.29
CA MET A 1 -4.58 -12.68 -20.21
C MET A 1 -3.42 -12.24 -21.07
N ASP A 2 -2.34 -11.75 -20.46
CA ASP A 2 -1.17 -11.23 -21.20
C ASP A 2 -0.09 -12.30 -21.41
N ARG A 3 -0.48 -13.58 -21.48
CA ARG A 3 0.47 -14.70 -21.55
C ARG A 3 1.31 -14.66 -22.82
N ASP A 4 0.78 -14.11 -23.91
CA ASP A 4 1.46 -14.03 -25.19
C ASP A 4 2.01 -12.60 -25.45
N ASP A 5 1.90 -11.68 -24.48
CA ASP A 5 2.48 -10.33 -24.59
C ASP A 5 3.97 -10.38 -24.21
N PRO A 6 4.90 -10.03 -25.11
CA PRO A 6 6.33 -10.08 -24.85
C PRO A 6 6.83 -9.09 -23.79
N SER A 7 6.00 -8.11 -23.43
CA SER A 7 6.30 -7.14 -22.36
C SER A 7 5.73 -7.53 -21.01
N ALA A 8 4.91 -8.58 -20.92
CA ALA A 8 4.45 -9.12 -19.65
C ALA A 8 5.62 -9.78 -18.92
N SER A 9 5.73 -9.50 -17.62
CA SER A 9 6.74 -10.14 -16.77
C SER A 9 6.30 -11.55 -16.39
N TYR A 10 7.25 -12.48 -16.40
CA TYR A 10 7.06 -13.85 -15.94
C TYR A 10 7.81 -14.05 -14.64
N PHE A 11 7.17 -14.72 -13.69
CA PHE A 11 7.77 -15.03 -12.41
C PHE A 11 7.76 -16.54 -12.19
N HIS A 12 8.80 -17.04 -11.55
CA HIS A 12 8.91 -18.45 -11.21
C HIS A 12 8.54 -18.67 -9.75
N GLN A 13 7.90 -19.82 -9.50
CA GLN A 13 7.61 -20.24 -8.14
C GLN A 13 8.94 -20.40 -7.38
N ARG A 14 8.93 -20.01 -6.09
CA ARG A 14 10.12 -20.05 -5.22
C ARG A 14 11.31 -19.21 -5.70
N SER A 15 11.09 -18.27 -6.61
CA SER A 15 12.12 -17.34 -7.07
C SER A 15 11.74 -15.91 -6.69
N ALA A 16 12.74 -15.03 -6.57
CA ALA A 16 12.48 -13.62 -6.39
C ALA A 16 11.72 -13.09 -7.62
N PRO A 17 10.61 -12.35 -7.47
CA PRO A 17 9.89 -11.77 -8.59
C PRO A 17 10.66 -10.55 -9.12
N ILE A 18 11.71 -10.81 -9.89
CA ILE A 18 12.54 -9.80 -10.53
C ILE A 18 11.88 -9.39 -11.84
N VAL A 19 11.93 -8.09 -12.12
CA VAL A 19 11.49 -7.56 -13.40
C VAL A 19 12.70 -7.33 -14.29
N ASP A 20 12.77 -8.06 -15.39
CA ASP A 20 13.84 -7.90 -16.36
C ASP A 20 13.80 -6.52 -17.02
N VAL A 21 14.96 -5.87 -17.03
CA VAL A 21 15.18 -4.60 -17.70
C VAL A 21 16.11 -4.87 -18.89
N VAL A 22 15.83 -4.21 -20.03
CA VAL A 22 16.60 -4.39 -21.26
C VAL A 22 18.08 -4.06 -21.02
N ASP A 23 18.98 -4.90 -21.54
CA ASP A 23 20.42 -4.67 -21.47
C ASP A 23 20.80 -3.28 -21.97
N GLY A 24 21.57 -2.55 -21.16
CA GLY A 24 22.00 -1.18 -21.46
C GLY A 24 20.97 -0.10 -21.10
N TYR A 25 19.83 -0.46 -20.50
CA TYR A 25 18.91 0.53 -19.94
C TYR A 25 19.62 1.43 -18.91
N GLN A 26 19.45 2.73 -19.06
CA GLN A 26 19.94 3.73 -18.12
C GLN A 26 18.75 4.46 -17.55
N ARG A 27 18.47 4.23 -16.26
CA ARG A 27 17.37 4.90 -15.56
C ARG A 27 17.54 6.42 -15.64
N PRO A 28 16.52 7.16 -16.10
CA PRO A 28 16.56 8.61 -16.09
C PRO A 28 16.75 9.18 -14.67
N THR A 29 17.31 10.39 -14.56
CA THR A 29 17.46 11.06 -13.25
C THR A 29 16.14 11.65 -12.72
N GLN A 30 15.13 11.78 -13.59
CA GLN A 30 13.82 12.34 -13.28
C GLN A 30 12.74 11.55 -14.01
N CYS A 31 11.59 11.36 -13.36
CA CYS A 31 10.46 10.64 -13.94
C CYS A 31 9.75 11.45 -15.05
N ALA A 32 9.18 10.73 -16.02
CA ALA A 32 8.35 11.26 -17.09
C ALA A 32 6.95 11.69 -16.64
N CYS A 33 6.57 11.42 -15.39
CA CYS A 33 5.23 11.69 -14.85
C CYS A 33 4.79 13.16 -14.96
N ALA A 34 5.75 14.11 -15.00
CA ALA A 34 5.46 15.53 -15.13
C ALA A 34 4.74 15.88 -16.45
N GLY A 35 4.96 15.12 -17.53
CA GLY A 35 4.30 15.37 -18.82
C GLY A 35 2.77 15.21 -18.79
N TYR A 36 2.24 14.42 -17.85
CA TYR A 36 0.79 14.16 -17.71
C TYR A 36 0.03 15.31 -17.04
N LEU A 37 0.70 16.09 -16.19
CA LEU A 37 0.05 17.17 -15.41
C LEU A 37 -0.12 18.46 -16.21
N PHE A 38 0.57 18.60 -17.35
CA PHE A 38 0.57 19.82 -18.16
C PHE A 38 -0.05 19.57 -19.54
N ALA A 39 -1.37 19.39 -19.58
CA ALA A 39 -2.10 19.83 -20.77
C ALA A 39 -1.88 21.35 -20.92
N PRO A 40 -1.59 21.92 -22.11
CA PRO A 40 -1.16 23.31 -22.29
C PRO A 40 -2.18 24.39 -21.87
N THR A 41 -3.35 24.01 -21.36
CA THR A 41 -4.49 24.90 -21.10
C THR A 41 -4.76 25.16 -19.62
N SER A 42 -4.06 24.51 -18.70
CA SER A 42 -4.28 24.67 -17.25
C SER A 42 -3.25 25.61 -16.63
N SER A 43 -3.64 26.87 -16.39
CA SER A 43 -2.85 27.89 -15.68
C SER A 43 -2.82 27.72 -14.15
N ALA A 44 -3.14 26.52 -13.64
CA ALA A 44 -3.10 26.26 -12.21
C ALA A 44 -1.64 26.04 -11.77
N GLU A 45 -1.13 26.93 -10.92
CA GLU A 45 0.13 26.72 -10.19
C GLU A 45 0.16 25.32 -9.56
N PRO A 46 1.34 24.65 -9.53
CA PRO A 46 1.47 23.32 -8.97
C PRO A 46 1.23 23.39 -7.46
N LYS A 47 -0.02 23.23 -7.05
CA LYS A 47 -0.34 22.97 -5.65
C LYS A 47 0.27 21.63 -5.31
N TYR A 48 1.22 21.63 -4.37
CA TYR A 48 1.89 20.49 -3.73
C TYR A 48 0.95 19.53 -2.98
N LEU A 49 -0.26 19.34 -3.50
CA LEU A 49 -1.26 18.44 -2.95
C LEU A 49 -1.02 17.08 -3.59
N SER A 50 -0.76 16.06 -2.77
CA SER A 50 -0.71 14.67 -3.21
C SER A 50 -1.98 14.33 -3.98
N GLN A 51 -1.87 14.11 -5.28
CA GLN A 51 -2.99 13.63 -6.09
C GLN A 51 -3.09 12.11 -5.92
N SER A 52 -4.29 11.55 -5.88
CA SER A 52 -4.48 10.11 -6.04
C SER A 52 -4.72 9.89 -7.53
N TYR A 53 -3.64 9.71 -8.29
CA TYR A 53 -3.72 9.60 -9.74
C TYR A 53 -3.86 8.13 -10.15
N SER A 54 -4.96 7.81 -10.82
CA SER A 54 -5.14 6.50 -11.44
C SER A 54 -4.40 6.44 -12.77
N PRO A 55 -3.89 5.27 -13.22
CA PRO A 55 -3.40 5.14 -14.57
C PRO A 55 -4.49 5.58 -15.55
N PRO A 56 -4.15 6.46 -16.50
CA PRO A 56 -5.10 6.94 -17.49
C PRO A 56 -5.61 5.79 -18.37
N TRP A 57 -6.79 5.99 -18.94
CA TRP A 57 -7.36 5.12 -19.97
C TRP A 57 -6.96 5.64 -21.35
N ASP A 58 -6.70 4.75 -22.30
CA ASP A 58 -6.50 5.16 -23.70
C ASP A 58 -7.86 5.54 -24.30
N PRO A 59 -8.05 6.81 -24.75
CA PRO A 59 -9.32 7.24 -25.35
C PRO A 59 -9.67 6.52 -26.65
N GLN A 60 -8.69 5.88 -27.29
CA GLN A 60 -8.87 5.12 -28.54
C GLN A 60 -8.89 3.60 -28.29
N ALA A 61 -8.91 3.15 -27.04
CA ALA A 61 -8.96 1.74 -26.70
C ALA A 61 -10.23 1.08 -27.24
N THR A 62 -10.08 -0.11 -27.81
CA THR A 62 -11.23 -0.95 -28.16
C THR A 62 -11.92 -1.47 -26.90
N GLU A 63 -13.17 -1.92 -27.01
CA GLU A 63 -13.88 -2.57 -25.89
C GLU A 63 -13.12 -3.78 -25.34
N GLU A 64 -12.43 -4.52 -26.22
CA GLU A 64 -11.57 -5.63 -25.82
C GLU A 64 -10.39 -5.16 -24.97
N ASP A 65 -9.72 -4.07 -25.36
CA ASP A 65 -8.59 -3.52 -24.62
C ASP A 65 -9.01 -2.92 -23.28
N ILE A 66 -10.18 -2.25 -23.24
CA ILE A 66 -10.79 -1.76 -22.00
C ILE A 66 -11.03 -2.94 -21.06
N ARG A 67 -11.70 -4.00 -21.53
CA ARG A 67 -11.99 -5.18 -20.70
C ARG A 67 -10.72 -5.88 -20.23
N LYS A 68 -9.68 -5.95 -21.06
CA LYS A 68 -8.37 -6.47 -20.65
C LYS A 68 -7.79 -5.65 -19.51
N GLU A 69 -7.77 -4.33 -19.66
CA GLU A 69 -7.25 -3.43 -18.63
C GLU A 69 -8.08 -3.49 -17.33
N GLU A 70 -9.40 -3.55 -17.40
CA GLU A 70 -10.27 -3.76 -16.24
C GLU A 70 -9.91 -5.05 -15.48
N CYS A 71 -9.72 -6.16 -16.19
CA CYS A 71 -9.31 -7.42 -15.58
C CYS A 71 -7.92 -7.34 -14.93
N ARG A 72 -6.94 -6.70 -15.58
CA ARG A 72 -5.61 -6.49 -14.98
C ARG A 72 -5.71 -5.72 -13.68
N ARG A 73 -6.43 -4.59 -13.69
CA ARG A 73 -6.63 -3.76 -12.51
C ARG A 73 -7.34 -4.51 -11.39
N LEU A 74 -8.33 -5.35 -11.72
CA LEU A 74 -8.98 -6.23 -10.75
C LEU A 74 -8.00 -7.23 -10.12
N CYS A 75 -7.16 -7.89 -10.92
CA CYS A 75 -6.13 -8.81 -10.41
C CYS A 75 -5.13 -8.10 -9.48
N TRP A 76 -4.64 -6.92 -9.87
CA TRP A 76 -3.72 -6.14 -9.03
C TRP A 76 -4.40 -5.62 -7.75
N CYS A 77 -5.67 -5.24 -7.79
CA CYS A 77 -6.44 -4.89 -6.59
C CYS A 77 -6.63 -6.09 -5.66
N ALA A 78 -6.86 -7.29 -6.21
CA ALA A 78 -6.94 -8.50 -5.41
C ALA A 78 -5.60 -8.82 -4.72
N LEU A 79 -4.47 -8.64 -5.42
CA LEU A 79 -3.15 -8.75 -4.82
C LEU A 79 -2.95 -7.73 -3.69
N THR A 80 -3.45 -6.50 -3.81
CA THR A 80 -3.39 -5.52 -2.71
C THR A 80 -4.06 -6.03 -1.44
N LEU A 81 -5.25 -6.63 -1.56
CA LEU A 81 -5.95 -7.19 -0.40
C LEU A 81 -5.13 -8.31 0.25
N VAL A 82 -4.59 -9.22 -0.56
CA VAL A 82 -3.75 -10.33 -0.09
C VAL A 82 -2.50 -9.81 0.59
N SER A 83 -1.83 -8.82 0.00
CA SER A 83 -0.59 -8.24 0.52
C SER A 83 -0.82 -7.51 1.84
N ALA A 84 -1.92 -6.77 1.96
CA ALA A 84 -2.33 -6.11 3.18
C ALA A 84 -2.67 -7.12 4.29
N TYR A 85 -3.36 -8.21 3.94
CA TYR A 85 -3.64 -9.30 4.87
C TYR A 85 -2.36 -10.01 5.33
N THR A 86 -1.44 -10.34 4.42
CA THR A 86 -0.13 -10.92 4.76
C THR A 86 0.68 -9.99 5.67
N ALA A 87 0.68 -8.69 5.40
CA ALA A 87 1.33 -7.68 6.25
C ALA A 87 0.70 -7.61 7.66
N GLN A 88 -0.63 -7.66 7.75
CA GLN A 88 -1.32 -7.76 9.03
C GLN A 88 -0.91 -9.01 9.81
N CYS A 89 -0.90 -10.17 9.16
CA CYS A 89 -0.48 -11.41 9.79
C CYS A 89 0.95 -11.31 10.35
N SER A 90 1.88 -10.77 9.56
CA SER A 90 3.26 -10.54 10.00
C SER A 90 3.33 -9.62 11.22
N ALA A 91 2.58 -8.51 11.22
CA ALA A 91 2.57 -7.54 12.33
C ALA A 91 2.01 -8.12 13.64
N PHE A 92 1.08 -9.08 13.57
CA PHE A 92 0.49 -9.74 14.75
C PHE A 92 1.10 -11.11 15.05
N HIS A 93 2.18 -11.49 14.37
CA HIS A 93 2.80 -12.82 14.48
C HIS A 93 1.80 -13.97 14.28
N THR A 94 0.83 -13.77 13.39
CA THR A 94 -0.11 -14.81 12.98
C THR A 94 0.28 -15.38 11.64
N GLU A 95 -0.08 -16.64 11.42
CA GLU A 95 0.20 -17.31 10.15
C GLU A 95 -0.80 -16.82 9.08
N PRO A 96 -0.33 -16.28 7.94
CA PRO A 96 -1.21 -15.90 6.85
C PRO A 96 -1.76 -17.13 6.13
N LEU A 97 -2.97 -17.01 5.60
CA LEU A 97 -3.59 -18.00 4.73
C LEU A 97 -2.75 -18.22 3.45
N GLU A 98 -2.66 -19.47 3.03
CA GLU A 98 -2.08 -19.84 1.74
C GLU A 98 -3.03 -19.51 0.59
N LEU A 99 -2.96 -18.27 0.11
CA LEU A 99 -3.75 -17.80 -1.01
C LEU A 99 -2.95 -17.94 -2.31
N THR A 100 -3.57 -18.50 -3.35
CA THR A 100 -2.94 -18.62 -4.69
C THR A 100 -2.51 -17.26 -5.24
N LEU A 101 -3.27 -16.22 -4.94
CA LEU A 101 -2.97 -14.84 -5.31
C LEU A 101 -1.71 -14.28 -4.63
N ALA A 102 -1.15 -14.93 -3.61
CA ALA A 102 0.11 -14.51 -2.98
C ALA A 102 1.35 -14.96 -3.78
N ASP A 103 1.22 -16.00 -4.62
CA ASP A 103 2.34 -16.54 -5.40
C ASP A 103 2.55 -15.71 -6.69
N PRO A 104 3.71 -15.05 -6.87
CA PRO A 104 4.01 -14.30 -8.08
C PRO A 104 3.92 -15.11 -9.37
N ALA A 105 4.15 -16.43 -9.33
CA ALA A 105 4.09 -17.29 -10.52
C ALA A 105 2.69 -17.34 -11.16
N ASN A 106 1.65 -16.94 -10.42
CA ASN A 106 0.29 -16.83 -10.93
C ASN A 106 0.02 -15.52 -11.70
N TYR A 107 1.00 -14.63 -11.80
CA TYR A 107 0.89 -13.35 -12.49
C TYR A 107 1.72 -13.37 -13.77
N VAL A 108 1.00 -13.32 -14.90
CA VAL A 108 1.55 -12.97 -16.22
C VAL A 108 0.64 -11.90 -16.78
N LEU A 109 0.84 -10.69 -16.25
CA LEU A 109 0.01 -9.51 -16.49
C LEU A 109 0.91 -8.31 -16.66
N LEU A 110 0.46 -7.39 -17.51
CA LEU A 110 1.04 -6.05 -17.58
C LEU A 110 0.76 -5.30 -16.29
N PHE A 111 1.73 -4.53 -15.82
CA PHE A 111 1.51 -3.66 -14.68
C PHE A 111 0.50 -2.55 -15.03
N PRO A 112 -0.22 -2.00 -14.04
CA PRO A 112 -1.19 -0.97 -14.31
C PRO A 112 -0.59 0.24 -15.05
N GLY A 113 -1.23 0.67 -16.14
CA GLY A 113 -0.77 1.78 -16.97
C GLY A 113 0.24 1.42 -18.06
N GLU A 114 0.87 0.24 -18.03
CA GLU A 114 1.85 -0.16 -19.06
C GLU A 114 1.26 -0.24 -20.46
N ALA A 115 0.00 -0.66 -20.60
CA ALA A 115 -0.69 -0.69 -21.89
C ALA A 115 -0.85 0.72 -22.47
N TYR A 116 -1.20 1.69 -21.63
CA TYR A 116 -1.38 3.08 -22.03
C TYR A 116 -0.05 3.77 -22.38
N GLU A 117 1.01 3.54 -21.58
CA GLU A 117 2.33 4.15 -21.81
C GLU A 117 2.99 3.68 -23.12
N ARG A 118 2.58 2.51 -23.64
CA ARG A 118 3.02 2.01 -24.95
C ARG A 118 2.39 2.77 -26.11
N VAL A 119 1.07 3.01 -26.07
CA VAL A 119 0.34 3.65 -27.18
C VAL A 119 0.80 5.10 -27.40
N THR A 120 1.22 5.76 -26.33
CA THR A 120 1.60 7.18 -26.33
C THR A 120 3.03 7.45 -26.81
N ASN A 121 3.80 6.43 -27.22
CA ASN A 121 5.24 6.51 -27.53
C ASN A 121 6.08 7.16 -26.41
N HIS A 122 5.56 7.22 -25.17
CA HIS A 122 6.24 7.88 -24.05
C HIS A 122 7.56 7.18 -23.66
N GLN A 123 7.66 5.87 -23.89
CA GLN A 123 8.92 5.13 -23.75
C GLN A 123 10.04 5.71 -24.62
N GLN A 124 9.73 6.09 -25.87
CA GLN A 124 10.72 6.61 -26.81
C GLN A 124 11.12 8.07 -26.49
N ALA A 125 10.20 8.85 -25.94
CA ALA A 125 10.45 10.27 -25.63
C ALA A 125 11.15 10.50 -24.29
N SER A 126 10.89 9.66 -23.29
CA SER A 126 11.42 9.85 -21.93
C SER A 126 12.59 8.93 -21.59
N GLY A 127 12.75 7.82 -22.31
CA GLY A 127 13.70 6.76 -21.96
C GLY A 127 13.36 6.04 -20.64
N GLN A 128 12.23 6.34 -19.99
CA GLN A 128 11.80 5.66 -18.77
C GLN A 128 11.06 4.35 -19.12
N SER A 129 11.36 3.29 -18.39
CA SER A 129 10.62 2.03 -18.47
C SER A 129 9.22 2.15 -17.82
N PRO A 130 8.15 1.64 -18.44
CA PRO A 130 6.81 1.59 -17.85
C PRO A 130 6.76 0.76 -16.56
N LYS A 131 7.69 -0.19 -16.43
CA LYS A 131 7.87 -1.01 -15.24
C LYS A 131 8.42 -0.23 -14.03
N GLU A 132 8.79 1.03 -14.26
CA GLU A 132 9.22 1.99 -13.24
C GLU A 132 8.17 3.07 -12.99
N SER A 133 6.97 2.99 -13.54
CA SER A 133 5.86 3.85 -13.11
C SER A 133 5.55 3.60 -11.62
N VAL A 134 5.03 4.60 -10.90
CA VAL A 134 4.70 4.46 -9.46
C VAL A 134 3.75 3.28 -9.21
N TRP A 135 2.83 3.01 -10.14
CA TRP A 135 1.91 1.88 -10.06
C TRP A 135 2.59 0.53 -10.26
N ALA A 136 3.50 0.42 -11.25
CA ALA A 136 4.29 -0.80 -11.45
C ALA A 136 5.19 -1.09 -10.25
N LEU A 137 5.86 -0.06 -9.70
CA LEU A 137 6.69 -0.19 -8.51
C LEU A 137 5.88 -0.66 -7.29
N TYR A 138 4.67 -0.13 -7.12
CA TYR A 138 3.75 -0.61 -6.09
C TYR A 138 3.42 -2.10 -6.26
N CYS A 139 3.03 -2.54 -7.46
CA CYS A 139 2.77 -3.95 -7.74
C CYS A 139 3.99 -4.85 -7.53
N ARG A 140 5.19 -4.43 -7.98
CA ARG A 140 6.46 -5.15 -7.75
C ARG A 140 6.74 -5.31 -6.26
N SER A 141 6.55 -4.27 -5.46
CA SER A 141 6.75 -4.33 -4.01
C SER A 141 5.79 -5.31 -3.31
N MET A 142 4.55 -5.40 -3.77
CA MET A 142 3.59 -6.39 -3.27
C MET A 142 4.01 -7.83 -3.61
N LEU A 143 4.45 -8.08 -4.85
CA LEU A 143 4.92 -9.41 -5.26
C LEU A 143 6.13 -9.85 -4.41
N LEU A 144 7.09 -8.96 -4.19
CA LEU A 144 8.27 -9.25 -3.35
C LEU A 144 7.89 -9.56 -1.91
N TRP A 145 6.99 -8.75 -1.33
CA TRP A 145 6.53 -8.94 0.04
C TRP A 145 5.88 -10.32 0.23
N ASN A 146 4.96 -10.69 -0.65
CA ASN A 146 4.29 -11.99 -0.55
C ASN A 146 5.24 -13.16 -0.83
N SER A 147 6.15 -13.02 -1.80
CA SER A 147 7.16 -14.05 -2.10
C SER A 147 8.08 -14.27 -0.90
N SER A 148 8.61 -13.19 -0.31
CA SER A 148 9.51 -13.25 0.85
C SER A 148 8.81 -13.83 2.08
N SER A 149 7.55 -13.44 2.31
CA SER A 149 6.73 -14.03 3.37
C SER A 149 6.56 -15.54 3.18
N SER A 150 6.39 -16.01 1.94
CA SER A 150 6.20 -17.43 1.63
C SER A 150 7.50 -18.23 1.78
N ILE A 151 8.63 -17.71 1.30
CA ILE A 151 9.96 -18.36 1.44
C ILE A 151 10.39 -18.49 2.91
N GLN A 152 10.03 -17.53 3.75
CA GLN A 152 10.30 -17.61 5.18
C GLN A 152 9.69 -18.86 5.81
N ARG A 153 8.51 -19.29 5.33
CA ARG A 153 7.76 -20.44 5.83
C ARG A 153 8.04 -21.76 5.07
N ASP A 154 8.76 -21.70 3.95
CA ASP A 154 9.08 -22.89 3.17
C ASP A 154 10.30 -23.61 3.73
N ASP A 155 10.05 -24.57 4.62
CA ASP A 155 11.07 -25.43 5.24
C ASP A 155 11.66 -26.47 4.27
N THR A 156 11.12 -26.60 3.06
CA THR A 156 11.63 -27.54 2.06
C THR A 156 12.80 -26.98 1.24
N LEU A 157 13.07 -25.68 1.34
CA LEU A 157 14.15 -25.02 0.61
C LEU A 157 15.52 -25.25 1.26
N SER A 158 16.52 -25.51 0.42
CA SER A 158 17.90 -25.63 0.87
C SER A 158 18.43 -24.28 1.38
N ALA A 159 19.43 -24.31 2.26
CA ALA A 159 20.11 -23.09 2.73
C ALA A 159 20.69 -22.27 1.57
N GLU A 160 21.18 -22.94 0.51
CA GLU A 160 21.72 -22.30 -0.68
C GLU A 160 20.64 -21.56 -1.48
N ASP A 161 19.49 -22.21 -1.71
CA ASP A 161 18.39 -21.58 -2.45
C ASP A 161 17.81 -20.39 -1.68
N ARG A 162 17.73 -20.51 -0.35
CA ARG A 162 17.29 -19.40 0.53
C ARG A 162 18.27 -18.23 0.49
N ALA A 163 19.58 -18.49 0.50
CA ALA A 163 20.59 -17.46 0.38
C ALA A 163 20.51 -16.75 -0.98
N ARG A 164 20.37 -17.51 -2.07
CA ARG A 164 20.23 -16.99 -3.43
C ARG A 164 18.99 -16.09 -3.55
N PHE A 165 17.84 -16.60 -3.10
CA PHE A 165 16.59 -15.85 -3.05
C PHE A 165 16.75 -14.53 -2.26
N ALA A 166 17.37 -14.57 -1.08
CA ALA A 166 17.55 -13.38 -0.26
C ALA A 166 18.45 -12.32 -0.92
N ILE A 167 19.51 -12.74 -1.62
CA ILE A 167 20.38 -11.84 -2.40
C ILE A 167 19.58 -11.18 -3.53
N ASP A 168 18.81 -11.97 -4.27
CA ASP A 168 17.99 -11.50 -5.40
C ASP A 168 16.93 -10.49 -4.94
N VAL A 169 16.20 -10.81 -3.86
CA VAL A 169 15.24 -9.87 -3.26
C VAL A 169 15.93 -8.61 -2.75
N PHE A 170 17.12 -8.72 -2.15
CA PHE A 170 17.86 -7.54 -1.70
C PHE A 170 18.17 -6.60 -2.87
N HIS A 171 18.65 -7.14 -3.99
CA HIS A 171 18.92 -6.38 -5.21
C HIS A 171 17.64 -5.74 -5.78
N GLU A 172 16.56 -6.51 -5.92
CA GLU A 172 15.30 -5.99 -6.44
C GLU A 172 14.71 -4.90 -5.52
N THR A 173 14.82 -5.03 -4.19
CA THR A 173 14.35 -3.97 -3.28
C THR A 173 15.12 -2.68 -3.46
N ARG A 174 16.41 -2.75 -3.81
CA ARG A 174 17.23 -1.58 -4.11
C ARG A 174 16.83 -0.99 -5.46
N ASP A 175 16.61 -1.83 -6.47
CA ASP A 175 16.17 -1.38 -7.79
C ASP A 175 14.85 -0.59 -7.72
N ILE A 176 13.85 -1.13 -7.02
CA ILE A 176 12.56 -0.45 -6.81
C ILE A 176 12.73 0.85 -6.02
N GLN A 177 13.60 0.86 -5.00
CA GLN A 177 13.86 2.08 -4.22
C GLN A 177 14.49 3.18 -5.09
N ASP A 178 15.51 2.82 -5.89
CA ASP A 178 16.19 3.75 -6.79
C ASP A 178 15.19 4.29 -7.84
N ALA A 179 14.29 3.44 -8.34
CA ALA A 179 13.20 3.85 -9.23
C ALA A 179 12.16 4.75 -8.52
N LEU A 180 11.81 4.49 -7.26
CA LEU A 180 10.93 5.36 -6.46
C LEU A 180 11.55 6.73 -6.19
N ASP A 181 12.86 6.81 -5.98
CA ASP A 181 13.55 8.06 -5.66
C ASP A 181 13.73 8.98 -6.88
N MET A 182 13.60 8.42 -8.09
CA MET A 182 13.40 9.18 -9.33
C MET A 182 12.04 9.93 -9.34
N HIS A 183 11.01 9.41 -8.67
CA HIS A 183 9.66 10.01 -8.63
C HIS A 183 9.54 11.17 -7.64
N LYS A 184 10.12 12.31 -7.99
CA LYS A 184 9.97 13.58 -7.26
C LYS A 184 8.70 14.37 -7.64
N CYS A 185 7.91 13.84 -8.59
CA CYS A 185 6.70 14.46 -9.14
C CYS A 185 5.53 14.55 -8.15
N ASN A 186 5.54 13.79 -7.05
CA ASN A 186 4.44 13.68 -6.10
C ASN A 186 3.09 13.26 -6.73
N MET A 187 3.13 12.54 -7.86
CA MET A 187 1.94 12.13 -8.63
C MET A 187 0.97 11.25 -7.82
N ASP A 188 1.50 10.29 -7.05
CA ASP A 188 0.73 9.56 -6.03
C ASP A 188 1.65 9.26 -4.84
N THR A 189 1.71 10.21 -3.89
CA THR A 189 2.57 10.03 -2.71
C THR A 189 2.07 8.93 -1.78
N GLY A 190 0.76 8.64 -1.79
CA GLY A 190 0.17 7.56 -1.00
C GLY A 190 0.71 6.20 -1.43
N LEU A 191 0.65 5.91 -2.73
CA LEU A 191 1.24 4.67 -3.28
C LEU A 191 2.74 4.60 -3.04
N ALA A 192 3.47 5.72 -3.20
CA ALA A 192 4.90 5.75 -2.93
C ALA A 192 5.26 5.43 -1.47
N TYR A 193 4.40 5.78 -0.49
CA TYR A 193 4.62 5.38 0.90
C TYR A 193 4.34 3.91 1.14
N ILE A 194 3.21 3.39 0.64
CA ILE A 194 2.86 1.99 0.82
C ILE A 194 3.92 1.09 0.13
N CYS A 195 4.42 1.52 -1.03
CA CYS A 195 5.52 0.83 -1.68
C CYS A 195 6.78 0.80 -0.80
N ARG A 196 7.17 1.94 -0.20
CA ARG A 196 8.30 1.99 0.75
C ARG A 196 8.07 1.13 2.00
N GLU A 197 6.84 1.03 2.49
CA GLU A 197 6.46 0.15 3.60
C GLU A 197 6.70 -1.32 3.23
N TYR A 198 6.20 -1.79 2.07
CA TYR A 198 6.47 -3.15 1.61
C TYR A 198 7.96 -3.43 1.39
N LEU A 199 8.72 -2.46 0.85
CA LEU A 199 10.17 -2.60 0.72
C LEU A 199 10.86 -2.72 2.08
N TYR A 200 10.40 -1.96 3.07
CA TYR A 200 10.93 -2.02 4.42
C TYR A 200 10.66 -3.39 5.06
N ASP A 201 9.40 -3.86 5.03
CA ASP A 201 9.01 -5.15 5.58
C ASP A 201 9.75 -6.29 4.90
N THR A 202 9.87 -6.25 3.57
CA THR A 202 10.63 -7.22 2.79
C THR A 202 12.10 -7.25 3.21
N ARG A 203 12.76 -6.09 3.33
CA ARG A 203 14.17 -6.00 3.75
C ARG A 203 14.38 -6.54 5.16
N MET A 204 13.44 -6.30 6.06
CA MET A 204 13.49 -6.85 7.41
C MET A 204 13.40 -8.38 7.39
N THR A 205 12.44 -8.93 6.66
CA THR A 205 12.27 -10.39 6.49
C THR A 205 13.54 -11.03 5.94
N ILE A 206 14.09 -10.54 4.82
CA ILE A 206 15.30 -11.14 4.23
C ILE A 206 16.55 -10.97 5.10
N THR A 207 16.67 -9.86 5.82
CA THR A 207 17.82 -9.64 6.72
C THR A 207 17.80 -10.65 7.86
N TYR A 208 16.60 -10.90 8.40
CA TYR A 208 16.41 -11.96 9.39
C TYR A 208 16.80 -13.33 8.82
N GLU A 209 16.34 -13.66 7.61
CA GLU A 209 16.67 -14.92 6.97
C GLU A 209 18.17 -15.09 6.72
N LEU A 210 18.88 -14.05 6.27
CA LEU A 210 20.33 -14.09 6.08
C LEU A 210 21.09 -14.32 7.40
N ARG A 211 20.65 -13.66 8.49
CA ARG A 211 21.26 -13.89 9.83
C ARG A 211 21.00 -15.31 10.32
N ARG A 212 19.80 -15.83 10.11
CA ARG A 212 19.43 -17.21 10.46
C ARG A 212 20.34 -18.23 9.78
N LEU A 213 20.71 -17.97 8.52
CA LEU A 213 21.63 -18.81 7.76
C LEU A 213 23.10 -18.71 8.22
N GLN A 214 23.51 -17.58 8.78
CA GLN A 214 24.89 -17.33 9.23
C GLN A 214 25.17 -17.84 10.65
N ASP A 215 24.27 -17.54 11.59
CA ASP A 215 24.56 -17.69 13.01
C ASP A 215 24.09 -19.02 13.61
N GLY A 216 23.18 -19.74 12.93
CA GLY A 216 22.58 -20.99 13.42
C GLY A 216 21.72 -20.79 14.68
N ASP A 217 20.53 -21.40 14.72
CA ASP A 217 19.62 -21.46 15.89
C ASP A 217 19.51 -20.17 16.73
N VAL A 218 19.43 -19.00 16.05
CA VAL A 218 19.06 -17.75 16.72
C VAL A 218 17.64 -17.92 17.26
N PRO A 219 17.40 -17.71 18.57
CA PRO A 219 16.08 -17.89 19.15
C PRO A 219 15.05 -17.01 18.44
N ALA A 220 13.83 -17.55 18.33
CA ALA A 220 12.72 -17.01 17.58
C ALA A 220 12.56 -15.48 17.77
N LEU A 221 12.57 -14.78 16.65
CA LEU A 221 12.24 -13.36 16.47
C LEU A 221 13.15 -12.39 17.25
N PRO A 222 14.33 -12.01 16.71
CA PRO A 222 14.94 -10.74 17.08
C PRO A 222 13.90 -9.63 16.87
N PRO A 223 13.92 -8.58 17.70
CA PRO A 223 12.95 -7.49 17.58
C PRO A 223 12.90 -7.00 16.14
N MET A 224 11.68 -6.82 15.62
CA MET A 224 11.38 -6.36 14.25
C MET A 224 12.14 -5.07 13.89
N PHE A 225 12.66 -4.35 14.89
CA PHE A 225 13.50 -3.17 14.73
C PHE A 225 14.67 -3.22 15.72
N ASN A 226 15.89 -2.94 15.25
CA ASN A 226 16.88 -2.36 16.16
C ASN A 226 16.48 -0.90 16.47
N ARG A 227 17.01 -0.31 17.55
CA ARG A 227 16.60 1.03 17.99
C ARG A 227 16.67 2.09 16.88
N ARG A 228 17.74 2.09 16.08
CA ARG A 228 17.91 3.05 14.98
C ARG A 228 16.84 2.85 13.90
N GLN A 229 16.58 1.60 13.51
CA GLN A 229 15.53 1.27 12.55
C GLN A 229 14.15 1.69 13.05
N ALA A 230 13.87 1.50 14.35
CA ALA A 230 12.63 1.97 14.96
C ALA A 230 12.52 3.49 14.86
N GLU A 231 13.57 4.25 15.18
CA GLU A 231 13.59 5.71 15.09
C GLU A 231 13.38 6.21 13.65
N GLU A 232 14.01 5.57 12.67
CA GLU A 232 13.84 5.87 11.24
C GLU A 232 12.39 5.57 10.79
N TRP A 233 11.83 4.41 11.15
CA TRP A 233 10.45 4.06 10.84
C TRP A 233 9.45 5.05 11.47
N LEU A 234 9.64 5.40 12.74
CA LEU A 234 8.82 6.39 13.45
C LEU A 234 8.83 7.75 12.77
N PHE A 235 9.99 8.17 12.26
CA PHE A 235 10.13 9.43 11.52
C PHE A 235 9.30 9.44 10.23
N TYR A 236 9.34 8.37 9.43
CA TYR A 236 8.57 8.29 8.20
C TYR A 236 7.07 8.16 8.47
N GLN A 237 6.67 7.30 9.40
CA GLN A 237 5.25 7.10 9.73
C GLN A 237 4.59 8.35 10.30
N GLN A 238 5.35 9.19 11.01
CA GLN A 238 4.82 10.47 11.47
C GLN A 238 4.36 11.38 10.31
N GLN A 239 5.01 11.30 9.15
CA GLN A 239 4.59 12.06 7.97
C GLN A 239 3.27 11.51 7.41
N VAL A 240 3.11 10.19 7.41
CA VAL A 240 1.89 9.50 6.97
C VAL A 240 0.72 9.85 7.90
N ALA A 241 0.93 9.77 9.21
CA ALA A 241 -0.07 10.12 10.22
C ALA A 241 -0.57 11.57 10.08
N ARG A 242 0.36 12.52 9.86
CA ARG A 242 0.02 13.93 9.62
C ARG A 242 -0.84 14.11 8.37
N ARG A 243 -0.51 13.43 7.27
CA ARG A 243 -1.28 13.51 6.01
C ARG A 243 -2.67 12.91 6.17
N ALA A 244 -2.77 11.73 6.80
CA ALA A 244 -4.07 11.12 7.11
C ALA A 244 -4.96 12.08 7.92
N CYS A 245 -4.40 12.72 8.96
CA CYS A 245 -5.12 13.74 9.73
C CYS A 245 -5.53 14.96 8.90
N GLN A 246 -4.71 15.40 7.94
CA GLN A 246 -5.05 16.50 7.03
C GLN A 246 -6.20 16.11 6.10
N SER A 247 -6.19 14.89 5.54
CA SER A 247 -7.26 14.39 4.67
C SER A 247 -8.61 14.29 5.41
N ILE A 248 -8.60 13.97 6.71
CA ILE A 248 -9.82 13.97 7.54
C ILE A 248 -10.46 15.37 7.61
N ASN A 249 -9.63 16.41 7.76
CA ASN A 249 -10.15 17.79 7.80
C ASN A 249 -10.78 18.21 6.47
N GLN A 250 -10.49 17.49 5.39
CA GLN A 250 -11.01 17.71 4.04
C GLN A 250 -12.14 16.73 3.67
N LEU A 251 -12.71 15.97 4.63
CA LEU A 251 -13.78 14.97 4.37
C LEU A 251 -15.00 15.49 3.61
N ARG A 252 -15.26 16.80 3.66
CA ARG A 252 -16.37 17.45 2.95
C ARG A 252 -16.03 17.80 1.49
N GLU A 253 -14.75 17.79 1.15
CA GLU A 253 -14.22 18.08 -0.18
C GLU A 253 -14.01 16.77 -0.98
N PRO A 254 -14.08 16.80 -2.33
CA PRO A 254 -13.82 15.65 -3.21
C PRO A 254 -12.56 14.84 -2.84
N GLU A 255 -11.54 15.51 -2.33
CA GLU A 255 -10.26 14.93 -1.89
C GLU A 255 -10.40 14.06 -0.63
N GLY A 256 -11.22 14.47 0.33
CA GLY A 256 -11.51 13.70 1.54
C GLY A 256 -12.46 12.52 1.30
N PHE A 257 -13.26 12.53 0.23
CA PHE A 257 -14.07 11.37 -0.16
C PHE A 257 -13.23 10.12 -0.43
N LEU A 258 -11.96 10.27 -0.84
CA LEU A 258 -11.08 9.12 -1.12
C LEU A 258 -10.63 8.40 0.16
N PHE A 259 -10.52 9.12 1.28
CA PHE A 259 -10.24 8.54 2.59
C PHE A 259 -11.44 7.76 3.12
N ALA A 260 -12.64 8.33 2.98
CA ALA A 260 -13.88 7.71 3.46
C ALA A 260 -14.30 6.44 2.68
N ARG A 261 -13.78 6.18 1.47
CA ARG A 261 -14.19 5.04 0.63
C ARG A 261 -13.31 3.79 0.75
N ARG A 262 -12.41 3.74 1.74
CA ARG A 262 -11.42 2.65 1.89
C ARG A 262 -11.61 1.92 3.23
N PRO A 263 -12.61 1.03 3.37
CA PRO A 263 -12.89 0.34 4.63
C PRO A 263 -11.69 -0.47 5.15
N PHE A 264 -10.87 -1.03 4.25
CA PHE A 264 -9.67 -1.79 4.62
C PHE A 264 -8.55 -0.94 5.25
N GLN A 265 -8.60 0.40 5.13
CA GLN A 265 -7.63 1.26 5.81
C GLN A 265 -7.81 1.23 7.34
N VAL A 266 -8.98 0.85 7.85
CA VAL A 266 -9.21 0.63 9.29
C VAL A 266 -8.14 -0.32 9.84
N THR A 267 -7.98 -1.48 9.19
CA THR A 267 -7.01 -2.50 9.57
C THR A 267 -5.59 -1.97 9.48
N TRP A 268 -5.25 -1.24 8.41
CA TRP A 268 -3.92 -0.66 8.27
C TRP A 268 -3.58 0.31 9.42
N PHE A 269 -4.48 1.25 9.75
CA PHE A 269 -4.26 2.17 10.87
C PHE A 269 -4.21 1.44 12.21
N ALA A 270 -5.02 0.39 12.41
CA ALA A 270 -4.94 -0.45 13.59
C ALA A 270 -3.57 -1.14 13.72
N ASN A 271 -3.03 -1.65 12.62
CA ASN A 271 -1.69 -2.25 12.59
C ASN A 271 -0.61 -1.21 12.97
N GLN A 272 -0.68 0.01 12.42
CA GLN A 272 0.28 1.07 12.77
C GLN A 272 0.24 1.42 14.26
N VAL A 273 -0.95 1.44 14.88
CA VAL A 273 -1.10 1.62 16.33
C VAL A 273 -0.47 0.46 17.09
N ALA A 274 -0.74 -0.78 16.69
CA ALA A 274 -0.19 -1.97 17.33
C ALA A 274 1.35 -2.00 17.26
N ILE A 275 1.94 -1.72 16.10
CA ILE A 275 3.40 -1.65 15.92
C ILE A 275 4.00 -0.56 16.80
N ALA A 276 3.39 0.64 16.82
CA ALA A 276 3.89 1.75 17.64
C ALA A 276 3.79 1.47 19.15
N LEU A 277 2.76 0.76 19.60
CA LEU A 277 2.66 0.30 20.99
C LEU A 277 3.71 -0.77 21.30
N GLY A 278 3.86 -1.78 20.45
CA GLY A 278 4.87 -2.83 20.61
C GLY A 278 6.31 -2.28 20.65
N LEU A 279 6.62 -1.27 19.83
CA LEU A 279 7.91 -0.57 19.88
C LEU A 279 8.15 0.11 21.23
N TRP A 280 7.13 0.74 21.81
CA TRP A 280 7.25 1.40 23.12
C TRP A 280 7.33 0.39 24.26
N GLU A 281 6.61 -0.73 24.18
CA GLU A 281 6.70 -1.82 25.17
C GLU A 281 8.08 -2.46 25.17
N TYR A 282 8.68 -2.62 23.99
CA TYR A 282 10.05 -3.11 23.84
C TYR A 282 11.10 -2.13 24.40
N ASP A 283 10.95 -0.83 24.10
CA ASP A 283 11.86 0.23 24.58
C ASP A 283 11.07 1.48 24.99
N HIS A 284 10.84 1.62 26.31
CA HIS A 284 10.10 2.75 26.87
C HIS A 284 10.77 4.13 26.64
N GLY A 285 12.03 4.16 26.20
CA GLY A 285 12.70 5.38 25.75
C GLY A 285 12.21 5.88 24.39
N LEU A 286 11.51 5.06 23.60
CA LEU A 286 10.91 5.44 22.32
C LEU A 286 9.58 6.19 22.50
N MET A 287 9.60 7.31 23.23
CA MET A 287 8.40 8.13 23.49
C MET A 287 7.70 8.63 22.22
N ASN A 288 8.43 8.72 21.10
CA ASN A 288 7.86 9.07 19.80
C ASN A 288 6.90 7.98 19.27
N ALA A 289 7.06 6.72 19.69
CA ALA A 289 6.17 5.63 19.32
C ALA A 289 4.77 5.82 19.92
N LEU A 290 4.65 6.13 21.22
CA LEU A 290 3.35 6.48 21.82
C LEU A 290 2.72 7.72 21.18
N ARG A 291 3.52 8.75 20.86
CA ARG A 291 3.02 9.95 20.16
C ARG A 291 2.46 9.61 18.79
N LEU A 292 3.12 8.71 18.07
CA LEU A 292 2.69 8.25 16.75
C LEU A 292 1.41 7.41 16.85
N ALA A 293 1.36 6.45 17.79
CA ALA A 293 0.16 5.66 18.06
C ALA A 293 -1.07 6.58 18.28
N ARG A 294 -0.91 7.62 19.11
CA ARG A 294 -1.95 8.63 19.34
C ARG A 294 -2.38 9.37 18.07
N GLN A 295 -1.45 9.67 17.16
CA GLN A 295 -1.79 10.33 15.90
C GLN A 295 -2.56 9.40 14.96
N PHE A 296 -2.22 8.12 14.91
CA PHE A 296 -2.95 7.14 14.09
C PHE A 296 -4.32 6.75 14.64
N LEU A 297 -4.56 6.91 15.95
CA LEU A 297 -5.90 6.72 16.51
C LEU A 297 -6.94 7.69 15.94
N VAL A 298 -6.54 8.90 15.54
CA VAL A 298 -7.48 9.87 14.94
C VAL A 298 -8.10 9.35 13.63
N PRO A 299 -7.32 8.99 12.58
CA PRO A 299 -7.87 8.36 11.38
C PRO A 299 -8.57 7.03 11.66
N LEU A 300 -8.08 6.24 12.62
CA LEU A 300 -8.70 4.97 12.97
C LEU A 300 -10.12 5.16 13.54
N ASP A 301 -10.30 6.07 14.50
CA ASP A 301 -11.59 6.38 15.12
C ASP A 301 -12.58 6.91 14.08
N VAL A 302 -12.13 7.78 13.17
CA VAL A 302 -12.95 8.31 12.08
C VAL A 302 -13.40 7.19 11.14
N LEU A 303 -12.49 6.32 10.71
CA LEU A 303 -12.84 5.22 9.80
C LEU A 303 -13.73 4.18 10.48
N ASN A 304 -13.53 3.88 11.76
CA ASN A 304 -14.43 3.01 12.53
C ASN A 304 -15.83 3.60 12.67
N ALA A 305 -15.97 4.93 12.73
CA ALA A 305 -17.27 5.59 12.74
C ALA A 305 -17.98 5.51 11.37
N ILE A 306 -17.22 5.58 10.27
CA ILE A 306 -17.75 5.49 8.91
C ILE A 306 -18.06 4.03 8.53
N TRP A 307 -17.21 3.09 8.93
CA TRP A 307 -17.25 1.67 8.60
C TRP A 307 -17.29 0.83 9.89
N PRO A 308 -18.41 0.85 10.64
CA PRO A 308 -18.49 0.13 11.89
C PRO A 308 -18.32 -1.38 11.67
N CYS A 309 -17.31 -1.95 12.33
CA CYS A 309 -17.11 -3.40 12.39
C CYS A 309 -17.42 -3.88 13.82
N PRO A 310 -18.52 -4.65 14.02
CA PRO A 310 -18.92 -5.12 15.34
C PRO A 310 -17.83 -5.94 16.05
N ASP A 311 -17.12 -6.77 15.30
CA ASP A 311 -16.10 -7.68 15.85
C ASP A 311 -14.80 -6.93 16.24
N ALA A 312 -14.43 -5.88 15.49
CA ALA A 312 -13.28 -5.03 15.82
C ALA A 312 -13.56 -4.12 17.02
N SER A 313 -14.82 -3.70 17.20
CA SER A 313 -15.25 -2.85 18.31
C SER A 313 -15.23 -3.59 19.65
N ALA A 314 -15.42 -4.91 19.64
CA ALA A 314 -15.40 -5.75 20.83
C ALA A 314 -13.99 -6.17 21.29
N SER A 315 -13.04 -6.30 20.35
CA SER A 315 -11.71 -6.86 20.59
C SER A 315 -10.61 -5.81 20.86
N HIS A 316 -10.83 -4.52 20.60
CA HIS A 316 -9.80 -3.46 20.73
C HIS A 316 -10.11 -2.37 21.79
N ALA A 317 -11.23 -2.47 22.51
CA ALA A 317 -11.78 -1.34 23.26
C ALA A 317 -11.15 -1.02 24.65
N PRO A 318 -10.62 -1.98 25.45
CA PRO A 318 -10.02 -1.62 26.75
C PRO A 318 -8.48 -1.48 26.73
N ASP A 319 -7.75 -2.44 26.16
CA ASP A 319 -6.31 -2.60 26.44
C ASP A 319 -5.40 -1.55 25.77
N ALA A 320 -5.67 -1.17 24.52
CA ALA A 320 -4.80 -0.21 23.81
C ALA A 320 -4.88 1.23 24.34
N ARG A 321 -5.89 1.56 25.17
CA ARG A 321 -6.14 2.92 25.68
C ARG A 321 -5.58 3.17 27.08
N ASP A 322 -5.36 2.12 27.88
CA ASP A 322 -4.86 2.25 29.26
C ASP A 322 -3.41 2.81 29.34
N PRO A 323 -2.43 2.35 28.52
CA PRO A 323 -1.07 2.91 28.56
C PRO A 323 -1.04 4.41 28.22
N MET A 324 -1.97 4.84 27.35
CA MET A 324 -2.00 6.19 26.80
C MET A 324 -2.65 7.20 27.75
N ASN A 325 -3.54 6.75 28.64
CA ASN A 325 -4.17 7.57 29.68
C ASN A 325 -3.24 7.87 30.88
N ARG A 326 -2.09 7.18 30.98
CA ARG A 326 -1.11 7.33 32.06
C ARG A 326 -0.02 8.38 31.77
N MET A 327 -0.11 9.13 30.67
CA MET A 327 0.85 10.22 30.36
C MET A 327 0.63 11.49 31.22
N PRO A 328 1.70 12.22 31.59
CA PRO A 328 1.58 13.51 32.28
C PRO A 328 0.84 14.57 31.44
N HIS A 329 -0.04 15.34 32.09
CA HIS A 329 -1.09 16.21 31.54
C HIS A 329 -0.72 17.34 30.55
N ALA A 330 0.52 17.45 30.06
CA ALA A 330 0.94 18.60 29.25
C ALA A 330 0.49 18.60 27.77
N ALA A 331 -0.32 17.64 27.31
CA ALA A 331 -0.68 17.47 25.89
C ALA A 331 -2.20 17.29 25.61
N HIS A 332 -3.07 17.82 26.47
CA HIS A 332 -4.53 17.63 26.37
C HIS A 332 -5.30 18.67 25.53
N THR A 333 -4.71 19.80 25.13
CA THR A 333 -5.55 20.98 24.86
C THR A 333 -6.03 21.18 23.41
N THR A 334 -5.55 20.45 22.39
CA THR A 334 -5.87 20.85 21.00
C THR A 334 -6.84 19.92 20.24
N ILE A 335 -7.00 18.65 20.64
CA ILE A 335 -7.77 17.66 19.85
C ILE A 335 -9.18 17.40 20.41
N ALA A 336 -9.38 17.53 21.73
CA ALA A 336 -10.70 17.35 22.35
C ALA A 336 -11.76 18.32 21.81
N SER A 337 -11.36 19.53 21.37
CA SER A 337 -12.29 20.53 20.80
C SER A 337 -12.77 20.20 19.37
N ASN A 338 -12.06 19.34 18.64
CA ASN A 338 -12.47 18.87 17.32
C ASN A 338 -13.30 17.58 17.44
N TYR A 339 -12.99 16.73 18.42
CA TYR A 339 -13.74 15.50 18.72
C TYR A 339 -15.19 15.79 19.16
N ALA A 340 -15.41 16.82 19.99
CA ALA A 340 -16.76 17.24 20.38
C ALA A 340 -17.57 17.83 19.20
N ARG A 341 -16.92 18.62 18.33
CA ARG A 341 -17.57 19.25 17.17
C ARG A 341 -18.04 18.27 16.08
N HIS A 342 -17.37 17.13 15.92
CA HIS A 342 -17.78 16.10 14.96
C HIS A 342 -18.88 15.17 15.48
N ARG A 343 -19.00 15.00 16.80
CA ARG A 343 -20.07 14.20 17.42
C ARG A 343 -21.42 14.93 17.44
N GLU A 344 -21.42 16.26 17.47
CA GLU A 344 -22.63 17.10 17.45
C GLU A 344 -23.14 17.43 16.04
N ALA A 345 -22.32 17.22 15.00
CA ALA A 345 -22.77 17.30 13.62
C ALA A 345 -23.53 16.03 13.24
N GLN A 346 -24.84 15.99 13.55
CA GLN A 346 -25.77 15.09 12.87
C GLN A 346 -25.65 15.33 11.35
N ILE A 347 -24.93 14.43 10.67
CA ILE A 347 -24.94 14.38 9.21
C ILE A 347 -26.37 13.94 8.83
N PRO A 348 -27.15 14.74 8.10
CA PRO A 348 -28.47 14.31 7.68
C PRO A 348 -28.31 13.10 6.75
N PHE A 349 -28.79 11.95 7.22
CA PHE A 349 -28.93 10.75 6.41
C PHE A 349 -29.89 11.05 5.25
N LEU A 350 -29.34 11.28 4.06
CA LEU A 350 -30.12 11.26 2.83
C LEU A 350 -30.54 9.81 2.54
N PRO A 351 -31.81 9.55 2.19
CA PRO A 351 -32.28 8.21 1.86
C PRO A 351 -31.75 7.83 0.48
N PHE A 352 -30.58 7.20 0.43
CA PHE A 352 -30.07 6.62 -0.81
C PHE A 352 -30.75 5.27 -1.05
N ARG A 353 -31.56 5.20 -2.12
CA ARG A 353 -32.05 3.94 -2.67
C ARG A 353 -30.85 3.09 -3.08
N CYS A 354 -30.71 1.91 -2.46
CA CYS A 354 -29.68 0.93 -2.77
C CYS A 354 -29.77 0.50 -4.24
N THR A 355 -28.92 1.09 -5.06
CA THR A 355 -28.44 0.50 -6.30
C THR A 355 -27.06 -0.05 -5.95
N PHE A 356 -26.84 -1.36 -6.05
CA PHE A 356 -25.57 -2.01 -5.73
C PHE A 356 -24.50 -1.57 -6.75
N THR A 357 -23.84 -0.44 -6.49
CA THR A 357 -22.61 -0.05 -7.16
C THR A 357 -21.45 -0.64 -6.35
N ILE A 358 -20.72 -1.60 -6.93
CA ILE A 358 -19.47 -2.11 -6.38
C ILE A 358 -18.43 -0.99 -6.48
N ALA A 359 -18.47 -0.06 -5.54
CA ALA A 359 -17.46 0.97 -5.33
C ALA A 359 -16.34 0.41 -4.47
N LEU A 360 -15.56 -0.50 -5.04
CA LEU A 360 -14.47 -1.17 -4.35
C LEU A 360 -13.11 -0.61 -4.83
N LEU A 361 -12.25 -0.36 -3.83
CA LEU A 361 -10.81 -0.64 -3.84
C LEU A 361 -9.89 0.29 -4.63
N ILE A 362 -9.54 1.45 -4.05
CA ILE A 362 -8.42 2.31 -4.52
C ILE A 362 -8.84 3.14 -5.76
N PRO A 363 -9.13 4.45 -5.60
CA PRO A 363 -9.37 5.34 -6.74
C PRO A 363 -8.21 5.31 -7.74
N SER A 364 -6.98 5.03 -7.33
CA SER A 364 -5.84 4.89 -8.24
C SER A 364 -5.97 3.71 -9.24
N PHE A 365 -6.98 2.84 -9.20
CA PHE A 365 -7.14 1.81 -10.25
C PHE A 365 -8.55 1.68 -10.85
N LEU A 366 -9.65 1.95 -10.14
CA LEU A 366 -10.99 1.72 -10.71
C LEU A 366 -11.86 2.97 -10.82
N HIS A 367 -12.26 3.27 -12.06
CA HIS A 367 -13.51 3.97 -12.39
C HIS A 367 -14.33 3.02 -13.28
N ILE A 368 -14.87 1.95 -12.69
CA ILE A 368 -15.70 0.96 -13.40
C ILE A 368 -17.17 1.22 -13.07
N SER A 369 -18.00 1.44 -14.09
CA SER A 369 -19.47 1.49 -13.97
C SER A 369 -20.07 0.19 -14.50
N ILE A 370 -20.31 -0.79 -13.64
CA ILE A 370 -21.05 -2.00 -14.02
C ILE A 370 -22.52 -1.79 -13.69
N SER A 371 -23.38 -1.77 -14.72
CA SER A 371 -24.83 -1.88 -14.56
C SER A 371 -25.25 -3.34 -14.66
N VAL A 372 -25.52 -4.00 -13.53
CA VAL A 372 -26.17 -5.33 -13.54
C VAL A 372 -27.66 -5.14 -13.26
N ALA A 373 -28.49 -5.35 -14.28
CA ALA A 373 -29.94 -5.48 -14.11
C ALA A 373 -30.25 -6.90 -13.64
N LEU A 374 -30.42 -7.10 -12.33
CA LEU A 374 -31.00 -8.33 -11.79
C LEU A 374 -32.53 -8.18 -11.80
N ALA A 375 -33.17 -8.73 -12.84
CA ALA A 375 -34.59 -9.03 -12.81
C ALA A 375 -34.78 -10.28 -11.94
N MET A 376 -35.49 -10.15 -10.82
CA MET A 376 -36.06 -11.30 -10.11
C MET A 376 -37.58 -11.33 -10.29
N PRO A 377 -38.18 -12.51 -10.50
CA PRO A 377 -39.61 -12.66 -10.67
C PRO A 377 -40.32 -12.48 -9.33
N LEU A 378 -41.42 -11.74 -9.34
CA LEU A 378 -42.33 -11.63 -8.20
C LEU A 378 -43.15 -12.93 -8.05
N PRO A 379 -43.46 -13.35 -6.81
CA PRO A 379 -44.45 -14.41 -6.56
C PRO A 379 -45.87 -14.00 -6.95
#